data_AF-A0A7W3SVY2-F1
#
_entry.id   AF-A0A7W3SVY2-F1
#
_cell.length_a   1.000
_cell.length_b   1.000
_cell.length_c   1.000
_cell.angle_alpha   90.00
_cell.angle_beta   90.00
_cell.angle_gamma   90.00
#
_symmetry.space_group_name_H-M   'P 1'
#
loop_
_entity.id
_entity.type
_entity.pdbx_description
1 polymer ?
#
loop_
_entity_poly.entity_id
_entity_poly.type
_entity_poly.pdbx_seq_one_letter_code
_entity_poly.pdbx_strand_id
1 'polypeptide(L)'
;MDQDSKNVINELNSSNMPQNDQWKKTISILWNASSIQIFGDGIKPTNPDQTEDIWDVSEEMVRSLMEEVLRIEETGSVDRLGSKGINDWLWEQKVIPNIKLQKIRALLKEIKIFRTPYQLYSSYLIALHFQSSLAVIVNKSAWQISDSDVTKENIIIYCKRYLEKKIDFNFIKKLAKEYYPESVLRMPDNWGKKSRQEQEPEIHPYLDRFAKHLTREGNSPPYVQRVTRYSLFFLSWLTEVFANFQDHTASTVPIWLIEREHLIQFKEYLERCEISGKYTDITASNIFYEVISFFKYLYDIRAIRKNIGSIDGIKANRYRYRDIPDQDQLSRFFQTLQQYSDEPEYDSAFFGSLLLLGLRFCECERLAWSDVNLEAGIIRIRGKGRRNKPTPMLLPPTLRLYFKQLNAVTTHKCTRIFNIYLDTQKLYREMLKKYKLYSIIANWNFPGGFHLFRHTFITTLSKNKRIHPELLQRLARHERIDTTAKYSHRQDSVLQEAMEKIDQIWRD
;
A
#
# COMPACT_ATOMS: atom_id res chain seq x y z
N MET A 1 15.63 -42.98 22.52
CA MET A 1 14.19 -42.72 22.41
C MET A 1 13.84 -41.72 23.49
N ASP A 2 13.38 -40.55 23.06
CA ASP A 2 12.74 -39.46 23.81
C ASP A 2 13.49 -38.79 24.98
N GLN A 3 14.38 -37.87 24.58
CA GLN A 3 14.47 -36.56 25.22
C GLN A 3 14.58 -35.49 24.12
N ASP A 4 13.51 -34.73 23.89
CA ASP A 4 13.53 -33.26 23.73
C ASP A 4 12.24 -32.74 23.07
N SER A 5 11.42 -32.03 23.85
CA SER A 5 10.36 -31.15 23.33
C SER A 5 10.01 -30.02 24.31
N LYS A 6 10.94 -29.63 25.19
CA LYS A 6 10.70 -28.64 26.24
C LYS A 6 11.29 -27.24 26.04
N ASN A 7 11.96 -26.91 24.93
CA ASN A 7 12.64 -25.61 24.80
C ASN A 7 12.34 -24.75 23.55
N VAL A 8 11.36 -25.07 22.70
CA VAL A 8 11.19 -24.34 21.42
C VAL A 8 10.41 -23.00 21.53
N ILE A 9 9.81 -22.67 22.68
CA ILE A 9 8.93 -21.48 22.79
C ILE A 9 9.55 -20.33 23.63
N ASN A 10 10.55 -20.61 24.46
CA ASN A 10 11.19 -19.57 25.30
C ASN A 10 12.32 -18.79 24.60
N GLU A 11 12.83 -19.25 23.45
CA GLU A 11 13.85 -18.51 22.69
C GLU A 11 13.29 -17.38 21.79
N LEU A 12 11.97 -17.28 21.64
CA LEU A 12 11.34 -16.21 20.85
C LEU A 12 11.07 -14.91 21.64
N ASN A 13 11.29 -14.89 22.96
CA ASN A 13 11.07 -13.72 23.82
C ASN A 13 12.27 -13.34 24.71
N SER A 14 13.45 -13.95 24.53
CA SER A 14 14.66 -13.39 25.14
C SER A 14 15.04 -12.11 24.39
N SER A 15 14.84 -11.00 25.08
CA SER A 15 15.31 -9.66 24.76
C SER A 15 16.84 -9.58 24.70
N ASN A 16 17.43 -10.21 23.70
CA ASN A 16 18.67 -9.80 23.09
C ASN A 16 18.32 -9.53 21.63
N MET A 17 18.03 -8.27 21.29
CA MET A 17 18.14 -7.88 19.90
C MET A 17 19.55 -8.31 19.45
N PRO A 18 19.71 -9.04 18.34
CA PRO A 18 20.95 -8.93 17.61
C PRO A 18 21.00 -7.45 17.21
N GLN A 19 21.70 -6.62 17.99
CA GLN A 19 22.29 -5.44 17.39
C GLN A 19 23.07 -5.99 16.21
N ASN A 20 22.70 -5.55 15.01
CA ASN A 20 23.35 -5.98 13.79
C ASN A 20 24.77 -5.37 13.78
N ASP A 21 25.65 -5.94 14.61
CA ASP A 21 27.01 -5.48 14.92
C ASP A 21 27.93 -5.64 13.70
N GLN A 22 27.50 -6.37 12.67
CA GLN A 22 28.18 -6.49 11.39
C GLN A 22 28.34 -5.15 10.64
N TRP A 23 27.54 -4.13 10.97
CA TRP A 23 27.52 -2.85 10.25
C TRP A 23 28.14 -1.68 11.03
N LYS A 24 28.63 -1.90 12.27
CA LYS A 24 29.35 -0.85 13.01
C LYS A 24 30.67 -0.45 12.33
N LYS A 25 31.18 -1.27 11.40
CA LYS A 25 32.47 -1.07 10.73
C LYS A 25 32.38 -0.71 9.23
N THR A 26 31.18 -0.48 8.68
CA THR A 26 31.05 0.00 7.30
C THR A 26 31.36 1.49 7.26
N ILE A 27 32.26 1.91 6.36
CA ILE A 27 32.74 3.29 6.21
C ILE A 27 31.56 4.27 6.30
N SER A 28 31.58 5.11 7.33
CA SER A 28 30.60 6.18 7.49
C SER A 28 30.78 7.16 6.35
N ILE A 29 29.78 7.28 5.49
CA ILE A 29 29.76 8.28 4.42
C ILE A 29 29.81 9.66 5.10
N LEU A 30 30.98 10.29 5.07
CA LEU A 30 31.19 11.61 5.67
C LEU A 30 30.46 12.64 4.83
N TRP A 31 29.37 13.18 5.40
CA TRP A 31 28.53 14.19 4.77
C TRP A 31 29.28 15.47 4.36
N ASN A 32 30.43 15.73 5.00
CA ASN A 32 31.26 16.92 4.78
C ASN A 32 32.56 16.64 3.99
N ALA A 33 32.78 15.41 3.52
CA ALA A 33 33.97 15.15 2.73
C ALA A 33 33.80 15.81 1.36
N SER A 34 34.75 16.67 1.00
CA SER A 34 34.93 17.12 -0.38
C SER A 34 34.92 15.87 -1.27
N SER A 35 33.98 15.88 -2.21
CA SER A 35 33.90 15.06 -3.43
C SER A 35 35.06 14.07 -3.65
N ILE A 36 34.67 12.81 -3.94
CA ILE A 36 35.42 11.75 -4.66
C ILE A 36 36.14 10.69 -3.80
N GLN A 37 36.59 10.96 -2.57
CA GLN A 37 37.52 10.00 -1.92
C GLN A 37 36.92 8.79 -1.17
N ILE A 38 35.61 8.73 -0.87
CA ILE A 38 35.09 7.72 0.07
C ILE A 38 34.46 6.48 -0.61
N PHE A 39 34.13 6.55 -1.89
CA PHE A 39 33.53 5.42 -2.64
C PHE A 39 34.49 4.73 -3.62
N GLY A 40 35.72 5.23 -3.77
CA GLY A 40 36.72 4.68 -4.69
C GLY A 40 37.15 3.26 -4.34
N ASP A 41 37.06 2.90 -3.06
CA ASP A 41 37.14 1.52 -2.60
C ASP A 41 35.71 1.04 -2.34
N GLY A 42 35.30 -0.07 -2.97
CA GLY A 42 33.96 -0.66 -2.82
C GLY A 42 33.55 -0.93 -1.36
N ILE A 43 32.40 -1.57 -1.15
CA ILE A 43 31.92 -1.92 0.20
C ILE A 43 32.77 -3.07 0.76
N LYS A 44 34.06 -2.85 1.05
CA LYS A 44 34.96 -3.88 1.57
C LYS A 44 34.65 -4.13 3.05
N PRO A 45 34.51 -5.39 3.49
CA PRO A 45 34.49 -5.71 4.90
C PRO A 45 35.85 -5.35 5.53
N THR A 46 35.83 -4.92 6.78
CA THR A 46 37.04 -4.65 7.57
C THR A 46 37.70 -5.94 8.10
N ASN A 47 37.24 -7.11 7.66
CA ASN A 47 37.72 -8.41 8.14
C ASN A 47 38.27 -9.25 6.96
N PRO A 48 39.56 -9.62 6.96
CA PRO A 48 40.18 -10.39 5.87
C PRO A 48 39.60 -11.80 5.65
N ASP A 49 38.87 -12.33 6.64
CA ASP A 49 38.35 -13.70 6.63
C ASP A 49 36.94 -13.86 6.02
N GLN A 50 36.33 -12.78 5.51
CA GLN A 50 35.07 -12.88 4.76
C GLN A 50 35.37 -12.89 3.27
N THR A 51 35.00 -13.97 2.58
CA THR A 51 35.23 -14.21 1.15
C THR A 51 34.92 -12.97 0.30
N GLU A 52 35.91 -12.53 -0.47
CA GLU A 52 35.94 -11.24 -1.19
C GLU A 52 34.82 -11.08 -2.23
N ASP A 53 34.26 -12.18 -2.74
CA ASP A 53 33.33 -12.18 -3.89
C ASP A 53 31.94 -11.57 -3.63
N ILE A 54 31.46 -11.57 -2.38
CA ILE A 54 30.07 -11.13 -2.06
C ILE A 54 29.97 -9.59 -1.99
N TRP A 55 31.10 -8.90 -1.83
CA TRP A 55 31.13 -7.50 -1.39
C TRP A 55 31.76 -6.53 -2.40
N ASP A 56 32.22 -7.01 -3.56
CA ASP A 56 32.79 -6.17 -4.63
C ASP A 56 31.68 -5.48 -5.44
N VAL A 57 30.89 -4.66 -4.76
CA VAL A 57 29.78 -3.90 -5.33
C VAL A 57 30.26 -2.46 -5.57
N SER A 58 30.55 -2.12 -6.82
CA SER A 58 30.97 -0.78 -7.22
C SER A 58 29.81 0.23 -7.24
N GLU A 59 30.11 1.53 -7.11
CA GLU A 59 29.11 2.60 -7.24
C GLU A 59 28.39 2.55 -8.59
N GLU A 60 29.14 2.30 -9.66
CA GLU A 60 28.63 2.20 -11.02
C GLU A 60 27.66 1.03 -11.18
N MET A 61 27.98 -0.12 -10.58
CA MET A 61 27.07 -1.27 -10.53
C MET A 61 25.76 -0.91 -9.84
N VAL A 62 25.79 -0.29 -8.66
CA VAL A 62 24.55 0.06 -7.93
C VAL A 62 23.71 1.06 -8.72
N ARG A 63 24.35 2.07 -9.35
CA ARG A 63 23.65 3.05 -10.18
C ARG A 63 23.00 2.39 -11.40
N SER A 64 23.74 1.52 -12.10
CA SER A 64 23.24 0.75 -13.23
C SER A 64 22.03 -0.09 -12.83
N LEU A 65 22.11 -0.83 -11.71
CA LEU A 65 21.01 -1.64 -11.19
C LEU A 65 19.76 -0.80 -10.86
N MET A 66 19.93 0.39 -10.29
CA MET A 66 18.79 1.27 -10.02
C MET A 66 18.17 1.85 -11.30
N GLU A 67 18.97 2.16 -12.31
CA GLU A 67 18.48 2.64 -13.62
C GLU A 67 17.80 1.53 -14.43
N GLU A 68 18.14 0.26 -14.22
CA GLU A 68 17.39 -0.86 -14.82
C GLU A 68 15.91 -0.88 -14.41
N VAL A 69 15.55 -0.25 -13.28
CA VAL A 69 14.17 -0.19 -12.80
C VAL A 69 13.30 0.66 -13.73
N LEU A 70 13.86 1.72 -14.33
CA LEU A 70 13.15 2.61 -15.24
C LEU A 70 14.05 3.01 -16.39
N ARG A 71 13.83 2.42 -17.57
CA ARG A 71 14.52 2.81 -18.80
C ARG A 71 13.66 3.80 -19.57
N ILE A 72 13.99 5.07 -19.45
CA ILE A 72 13.35 6.13 -20.23
C ILE A 72 14.13 6.27 -21.53
N GLU A 73 13.54 5.85 -22.64
CA GLU A 73 14.03 6.28 -23.95
C GLU A 73 13.81 7.78 -24.08
N GLU A 74 14.77 8.51 -24.66
CA GLU A 74 14.59 9.93 -24.98
C GLU A 74 13.45 10.08 -25.99
N THR A 75 12.21 10.17 -25.49
CA THR A 75 11.08 10.57 -26.29
C THR A 75 11.27 12.04 -26.61
N GLY A 76 11.16 12.42 -27.89
CA GLY A 76 11.23 13.81 -28.33
C GLY A 76 10.20 14.72 -27.63
N SER A 77 10.19 15.99 -28.00
CA SER A 77 9.27 17.03 -27.49
C SER A 77 7.88 16.47 -27.13
N VAL A 78 7.55 16.41 -25.84
CA VAL A 78 6.22 16.00 -25.35
C VAL A 78 5.33 17.22 -25.26
N ASP A 79 4.20 17.20 -25.97
CA ASP A 79 3.19 18.26 -25.89
C ASP A 79 2.63 18.36 -24.47
N ARG A 80 2.79 19.51 -23.83
CA ARG A 80 2.27 19.76 -22.47
C ARG A 80 0.79 20.16 -22.54
N LEU A 81 -0.10 19.17 -22.39
CA LEU A 81 -1.55 19.34 -22.39
C LEU A 81 -2.11 19.75 -21.02
N GLY A 82 -1.39 19.47 -19.95
CA GLY A 82 -1.79 19.75 -18.57
C GLY A 82 -3.01 18.93 -18.11
N SER A 83 -3.49 19.21 -16.90
CA SER A 83 -4.53 18.37 -16.28
C SER A 83 -5.86 18.38 -17.02
N LYS A 84 -6.18 19.45 -17.74
CA LYS A 84 -7.38 19.52 -18.61
C LYS A 84 -7.33 18.52 -19.76
N GLY A 85 -6.15 18.22 -20.31
CA GLY A 85 -5.98 17.20 -21.33
C GLY A 85 -6.42 15.80 -20.86
N ILE A 86 -6.35 15.52 -19.55
CA ILE A 86 -6.87 14.27 -18.98
C ILE A 86 -8.39 14.19 -19.12
N ASN A 87 -9.10 15.32 -18.98
CA ASN A 87 -10.55 15.34 -19.17
C ASN A 87 -10.94 14.98 -20.60
N ASP A 88 -10.19 15.48 -21.58
CA ASP A 88 -10.37 15.16 -23.00
C ASP A 88 -10.06 13.69 -23.27
N TRP A 89 -8.92 13.20 -22.77
CA TRP A 89 -8.54 11.80 -22.89
C TRP A 89 -9.57 10.85 -22.25
N LEU A 90 -10.04 11.15 -21.03
CA LEU A 90 -11.08 10.36 -20.36
C LEU A 90 -12.38 10.36 -21.16
N TRP A 91 -12.74 11.50 -21.74
CA TRP A 91 -13.95 11.62 -22.54
C TRP A 91 -13.89 10.72 -23.78
N GLU A 92 -12.80 10.80 -24.55
CA GLU A 92 -12.61 10.07 -25.80
C GLU A 92 -12.37 8.58 -25.58
N GLN A 93 -11.49 8.22 -24.64
CA GLN A 93 -11.02 6.86 -24.47
C GLN A 93 -11.85 6.04 -23.47
N LYS A 94 -12.57 6.71 -22.54
CA LYS A 94 -13.35 6.01 -21.50
C LYS A 94 -14.85 6.29 -21.60
N VAL A 95 -15.28 7.55 -21.69
CA VAL A 95 -16.72 7.87 -21.63
C VAL A 95 -17.44 7.49 -22.93
N ILE A 96 -16.99 7.99 -24.08
CA ILE A 96 -17.63 7.73 -25.38
C ILE A 96 -17.76 6.22 -25.68
N PRO A 97 -16.72 5.39 -25.50
CA PRO A 97 -16.80 3.97 -25.88
C PRO A 97 -17.73 3.16 -24.95
N ASN A 98 -17.74 3.49 -23.65
CA ASN A 98 -18.29 2.60 -22.61
C ASN A 98 -19.66 3.02 -22.06
N ILE A 99 -19.99 4.32 -22.04
CA ILE A 99 -21.32 4.79 -21.61
C ILE A 99 -22.23 4.80 -22.84
N LYS A 100 -23.47 4.32 -22.75
CA LYS A 100 -24.45 4.27 -23.85
C LYS A 100 -25.62 5.23 -23.66
N LEU A 101 -26.08 5.37 -22.43
CA LEU A 101 -27.19 6.22 -22.04
C LEU A 101 -26.86 7.70 -22.36
N GLN A 102 -27.67 8.36 -23.20
CA GLN A 102 -27.34 9.67 -23.75
C GLN A 102 -27.44 10.76 -22.68
N LYS A 103 -28.42 10.67 -21.78
CA LYS A 103 -28.52 11.63 -20.67
C LYS A 103 -27.35 11.50 -19.69
N ILE A 104 -26.82 10.29 -19.48
CA ILE A 104 -25.61 10.08 -18.67
C ILE A 104 -24.39 10.69 -19.35
N ARG A 105 -24.24 10.50 -20.67
CA ARG A 105 -23.17 11.14 -21.44
C ARG A 105 -23.25 12.66 -21.36
N ALA A 106 -24.44 13.25 -21.50
CA ALA A 106 -24.65 14.69 -21.37
C ALA A 106 -24.20 15.20 -19.99
N LEU A 107 -24.61 14.54 -18.91
CA LEU A 107 -24.19 14.87 -17.55
C LEU A 107 -22.67 14.77 -17.36
N LEU A 108 -22.03 13.72 -17.90
CA LEU A 108 -20.57 13.59 -17.85
C LEU A 108 -19.86 14.67 -18.68
N LYS A 109 -20.46 15.13 -19.78
CA LYS A 109 -19.95 16.24 -20.61
C LYS A 109 -19.94 17.55 -19.83
N GLU A 110 -20.98 17.83 -19.05
CA GLU A 110 -21.00 18.99 -18.15
C GLU A 110 -19.90 18.88 -17.08
N ILE A 111 -19.76 17.70 -16.47
CA ILE A 111 -18.73 17.45 -15.45
C ILE A 111 -17.33 17.65 -16.03
N LYS A 112 -17.09 17.19 -17.26
CA LYS A 112 -15.82 17.35 -17.98
C LYS A 112 -15.38 18.81 -18.09
N ILE A 113 -16.31 19.74 -18.26
CA ILE A 113 -16.00 21.17 -18.44
C ILE A 113 -15.64 21.83 -17.11
N PHE A 114 -16.37 21.51 -16.04
CA PHE A 114 -16.32 22.29 -14.78
C PHE A 114 -15.60 21.59 -13.62
N ARG A 115 -15.19 20.33 -13.76
CA ARG A 115 -14.64 19.52 -12.66
C ARG A 115 -13.23 19.00 -12.95
N THR A 116 -12.55 18.64 -11.87
CA THR A 116 -11.20 18.06 -11.93
C THR A 116 -11.22 16.67 -12.61
N PRO A 117 -10.09 16.24 -13.20
CA PRO A 117 -10.00 14.92 -13.83
C PRO A 117 -10.39 13.76 -12.93
N TYR A 118 -10.00 13.81 -11.66
CA TYR A 118 -10.39 12.77 -10.72
C TYR A 118 -11.90 12.74 -10.45
N GLN A 119 -12.55 13.90 -10.38
CA GLN A 119 -14.01 13.99 -10.21
C GLN A 119 -14.75 13.47 -11.44
N LEU A 120 -14.27 13.78 -12.65
CA LEU A 120 -14.81 13.23 -13.89
C LEU A 120 -14.65 11.70 -13.91
N TYR A 121 -13.45 11.21 -13.64
CA TYR A 121 -13.17 9.77 -13.59
C TYR A 121 -14.04 9.04 -12.54
N SER A 122 -14.16 9.60 -11.33
CA SER A 122 -15.03 9.05 -10.29
C SER A 122 -16.50 9.00 -10.73
N SER A 123 -16.99 10.06 -11.39
CA SER A 123 -18.36 10.11 -11.92
C SER A 123 -18.57 9.10 -13.04
N TYR A 124 -17.58 8.92 -13.92
CA TYR A 124 -17.58 7.91 -14.96
C TYR A 124 -17.65 6.49 -14.38
N LEU A 125 -16.90 6.16 -13.33
CA LEU A 125 -16.97 4.84 -12.68
C LEU A 125 -18.37 4.56 -12.11
N ILE A 126 -18.98 5.56 -11.46
CA ILE A 126 -20.34 5.44 -10.93
C ILE A 126 -21.34 5.24 -12.08
N ALA A 127 -21.20 6.02 -13.16
CA ALA A 127 -22.04 5.90 -14.35
C ALA A 127 -21.94 4.52 -14.99
N LEU A 128 -20.72 3.99 -15.14
CA LEU A 128 -20.46 2.67 -15.71
C LEU A 128 -21.10 1.57 -14.85
N HIS A 129 -20.89 1.63 -13.53
CA HIS A 129 -21.46 0.65 -12.60
C HIS A 129 -23.00 0.72 -12.55
N PHE A 130 -23.58 1.93 -12.57
CA PHE A 130 -25.02 2.14 -12.69
C PHE A 130 -25.57 1.50 -13.96
N GLN A 131 -24.93 1.77 -15.10
CA GLN A 131 -25.32 1.21 -16.38
C GLN A 131 -25.26 -0.33 -16.39
N SER A 132 -24.18 -0.92 -15.89
CA SER A 132 -24.05 -2.38 -15.78
C SER A 132 -25.11 -2.98 -14.85
N SER A 133 -25.39 -2.31 -13.73
CA SER A 133 -26.43 -2.75 -12.79
C SER A 133 -27.82 -2.66 -13.39
N LEU A 134 -28.10 -1.60 -14.16
CA LEU A 134 -29.37 -1.43 -14.87
C LEU A 134 -29.59 -2.54 -15.90
N ALA A 135 -28.55 -2.88 -16.67
CA ALA A 135 -28.60 -3.97 -17.63
C ALA A 135 -29.02 -5.30 -16.97
N VAL A 136 -28.48 -5.59 -15.78
CA VAL A 136 -28.86 -6.76 -14.97
C VAL A 136 -30.31 -6.67 -14.49
N ILE A 137 -30.75 -5.51 -13.98
CA ILE A 137 -32.12 -5.34 -13.46
C ILE A 137 -33.18 -5.49 -14.56
N VAL A 138 -32.91 -4.94 -15.75
CA VAL A 138 -33.83 -4.97 -16.90
C VAL A 138 -33.67 -6.26 -17.72
N ASN A 139 -32.73 -7.14 -17.34
CA ASN A 139 -32.40 -8.38 -18.04
C ASN A 139 -32.09 -8.16 -19.54
N LYS A 140 -31.29 -7.13 -19.82
CA LYS A 140 -30.80 -6.77 -21.16
C LYS A 140 -29.29 -6.81 -21.19
N SER A 141 -28.70 -7.01 -22.37
CA SER A 141 -27.26 -6.80 -22.53
C SER A 141 -26.93 -5.31 -22.34
N ALA A 142 -25.72 -5.02 -21.85
CA ALA A 142 -25.26 -3.63 -21.64
C ALA A 142 -25.23 -2.78 -22.93
N TRP A 143 -25.36 -3.41 -24.11
CA TRP A 143 -25.39 -2.77 -25.43
C TRP A 143 -26.81 -2.51 -25.95
N GLN A 144 -27.84 -3.07 -25.31
CA GLN A 144 -29.25 -2.95 -25.71
C GLN A 144 -30.07 -2.01 -24.80
N ILE A 145 -29.45 -1.50 -23.73
CA ILE A 145 -30.08 -0.54 -22.83
C ILE A 145 -30.19 0.84 -23.47
N SER A 146 -31.27 1.54 -23.14
CA SER A 146 -31.58 2.87 -23.64
C SER A 146 -32.09 3.77 -22.51
N ASP A 147 -32.18 5.08 -22.75
CA ASP A 147 -32.63 6.04 -21.74
C ASP A 147 -34.06 5.76 -21.24
N SER A 148 -34.91 5.07 -22.00
CA SER A 148 -36.27 4.67 -21.57
C SER A 148 -36.27 3.53 -20.55
N ASP A 149 -35.19 2.76 -20.44
CA ASP A 149 -35.04 1.66 -19.47
C ASP A 149 -34.72 2.17 -18.06
N VAL A 150 -34.31 3.44 -17.95
CA VAL A 150 -33.96 4.08 -16.68
C VAL A 150 -35.24 4.50 -15.97
N THR A 151 -35.73 3.64 -15.08
CA THR A 151 -36.89 3.94 -14.21
C THR A 151 -36.47 4.54 -12.87
N LYS A 152 -37.40 5.26 -12.21
CA LYS A 152 -37.19 5.77 -10.85
C LYS A 152 -36.93 4.63 -9.87
N GLU A 153 -37.65 3.52 -10.01
CA GLU A 153 -37.50 2.30 -9.22
C GLU A 153 -36.09 1.73 -9.35
N ASN A 154 -35.56 1.64 -10.58
CA ASN A 154 -34.23 1.09 -10.83
C ASN A 154 -33.12 1.98 -10.24
N ILE A 155 -33.29 3.31 -10.29
CA ILE A 155 -32.38 4.25 -9.61
C ILE A 155 -32.40 4.00 -8.09
N ILE A 156 -33.58 3.86 -7.49
CA ILE A 156 -33.72 3.59 -6.05
C ILE A 156 -33.14 2.22 -5.66
N ILE A 157 -33.34 1.19 -6.48
CA ILE A 157 -32.76 -0.14 -6.26
C ILE A 157 -31.24 -0.08 -6.29
N TYR A 158 -30.65 0.57 -7.31
CA TYR A 158 -29.21 0.77 -7.40
C TYR A 158 -28.65 1.49 -6.17
N CYS A 159 -29.35 2.56 -5.79
CA CYS A 159 -29.05 3.37 -4.63
C CYS A 159 -28.98 2.56 -3.34
N LYS A 160 -30.01 1.73 -3.09
CA LYS A 160 -30.08 0.87 -1.89
C LYS A 160 -29.02 -0.23 -1.88
N ARG A 161 -28.69 -0.79 -3.04
CA ARG A 161 -27.79 -1.96 -3.15
C ARG A 161 -26.30 -1.60 -3.16
N TYR A 162 -25.92 -0.47 -3.75
CA TYR A 162 -24.51 -0.25 -4.14
C TYR A 162 -23.89 1.07 -3.67
N LEU A 163 -24.68 2.04 -3.22
CA LEU A 163 -24.14 3.35 -2.82
C LEU A 163 -23.93 3.43 -1.31
N GLU A 164 -22.68 3.26 -0.88
CA GLU A 164 -22.30 3.34 0.54
C GLU A 164 -21.82 4.75 0.97
N LYS A 165 -21.31 5.57 0.02
CA LYS A 165 -20.61 6.83 0.32
C LYS A 165 -21.37 8.06 -0.17
N LYS A 166 -21.29 9.14 0.62
CA LYS A 166 -21.94 10.43 0.34
C LYS A 166 -21.45 11.14 -0.94
N ILE A 167 -20.21 10.89 -1.37
CA ILE A 167 -19.64 11.51 -2.59
C ILE A 167 -20.28 10.94 -3.86
N ASP A 168 -20.56 9.64 -3.86
CA ASP A 168 -21.12 8.93 -5.02
C ASP A 168 -22.59 9.30 -5.23
N PHE A 169 -23.25 9.77 -4.16
CA PHE A 169 -24.64 10.20 -4.16
C PHE A 169 -24.91 11.48 -4.97
N ASN A 170 -23.98 12.45 -4.97
CA ASN A 170 -24.21 13.72 -5.67
C ASN A 170 -24.37 13.54 -7.18
N PHE A 171 -23.62 12.61 -7.77
CA PHE A 171 -23.76 12.25 -9.18
C PHE A 171 -25.13 11.63 -9.46
N ILE A 172 -25.54 10.66 -8.64
CA ILE A 172 -26.82 9.96 -8.80
C ILE A 172 -28.02 10.88 -8.54
N LYS A 173 -27.90 11.86 -7.64
CA LYS A 173 -28.94 12.89 -7.46
C LYS A 173 -29.11 13.77 -8.69
N LYS A 174 -28.01 14.17 -9.33
CA LYS A 174 -28.07 14.92 -10.60
C LYS A 174 -28.66 14.07 -11.71
N LEU A 175 -28.23 12.82 -11.81
CA LEU A 175 -28.78 11.84 -12.75
C LEU A 175 -30.29 11.69 -12.56
N ALA A 176 -30.76 11.48 -11.34
CA ALA A 176 -32.18 11.39 -11.03
C ALA A 176 -32.97 12.62 -11.47
N LYS A 177 -32.42 13.82 -11.25
CA LYS A 177 -33.04 15.08 -11.69
C LYS A 177 -33.12 15.17 -13.22
N GLU A 178 -32.12 14.66 -13.93
CA GLU A 178 -32.06 14.66 -15.40
C GLU A 178 -33.10 13.74 -16.06
N TYR A 179 -33.41 12.61 -15.42
CA TYR A 179 -34.46 11.69 -15.89
C TYR A 179 -35.85 12.10 -15.38
N TYR A 180 -35.93 12.61 -14.16
CA TYR A 180 -37.20 12.87 -13.46
C TYR A 180 -37.18 14.21 -12.71
N PRO A 181 -37.25 15.36 -13.42
CA PRO A 181 -37.09 16.69 -12.84
C PRO A 181 -38.17 17.06 -11.82
N GLU A 182 -39.41 16.61 -12.03
CA GLU A 182 -40.57 16.85 -11.15
C GLU A 182 -40.62 15.91 -9.94
N SER A 183 -39.75 14.90 -9.89
CA SER A 183 -39.78 13.90 -8.83
C SER A 183 -38.69 14.16 -7.79
N VAL A 184 -39.10 14.32 -6.53
CA VAL A 184 -38.15 14.30 -5.42
C VAL A 184 -37.76 12.83 -5.19
N LEU A 185 -36.49 12.49 -5.49
CA LEU A 185 -35.94 11.20 -5.09
C LEU A 185 -35.81 11.20 -3.56
N ARG A 186 -36.85 10.74 -2.85
CA ARG A 186 -36.81 10.60 -1.38
C ARG A 186 -35.86 9.47 -1.02
N MET A 187 -34.79 9.85 -0.34
CA MET A 187 -33.83 8.91 0.26
C MET A 187 -34.46 8.22 1.46
N PRO A 188 -34.15 6.94 1.73
CA PRO A 188 -34.24 6.40 3.08
C PRO A 188 -33.55 7.32 4.11
N ASP A 189 -34.22 7.60 5.23
CA ASP A 189 -33.81 8.61 6.24
C ASP A 189 -32.44 8.36 6.91
N ASN A 190 -31.87 7.18 6.68
CA ASN A 190 -30.67 6.66 7.35
C ASN A 190 -29.41 6.76 6.48
N TRP A 191 -29.52 7.30 5.27
CA TRP A 191 -28.46 7.21 4.27
C TRP A 191 -27.52 8.42 4.27
N GLY A 192 -26.20 8.18 4.31
CA GLY A 192 -25.19 9.24 4.28
C GLY A 192 -25.07 10.05 5.58
N LYS A 193 -25.91 9.77 6.58
CA LYS A 193 -25.52 10.01 7.97
C LYS A 193 -24.36 9.04 8.24
N LYS A 194 -23.13 9.55 8.42
CA LYS A 194 -22.32 8.95 9.49
C LYS A 194 -23.28 8.92 10.65
N SER A 195 -23.54 7.75 11.22
CA SER A 195 -24.22 7.67 12.50
C SER A 195 -23.53 8.66 13.43
N ARG A 196 -24.08 9.87 13.57
CA ARG A 196 -23.53 10.96 14.37
C ARG A 196 -24.04 10.86 15.80
N GLN A 197 -24.67 9.73 16.09
CA GLN A 197 -25.10 9.20 17.38
C GLN A 197 -24.91 7.67 17.42
N GLU A 198 -23.93 7.12 16.70
CA GLU A 198 -23.22 5.99 17.30
C GLU A 198 -22.35 6.68 18.33
N GLN A 199 -22.82 6.71 19.58
CA GLN A 199 -21.93 6.88 20.72
C GLN A 199 -20.68 6.07 20.40
N GLU A 200 -19.48 6.66 20.50
CA GLU A 200 -18.24 5.90 20.31
C GLU A 200 -18.45 4.56 21.01
N PRO A 201 -18.38 3.43 20.28
CA PRO A 201 -18.81 2.15 20.82
C PRO A 201 -18.07 1.99 22.14
N GLU A 202 -18.84 1.94 23.22
CA GLU A 202 -18.28 1.97 24.56
C GLU A 202 -17.22 0.88 24.61
N ILE A 203 -15.94 1.27 24.74
CA ILE A 203 -14.86 0.32 24.58
C ILE A 203 -14.83 -0.50 25.86
N HIS A 204 -14.84 -1.83 25.73
CA HIS A 204 -14.72 -2.72 26.88
C HIS A 204 -13.53 -2.28 27.77
N PRO A 205 -13.69 -2.14 29.11
CA PRO A 205 -12.63 -1.62 29.99
C PRO A 205 -11.27 -2.34 29.86
N TYR A 206 -11.28 -3.68 29.76
CA TYR A 206 -10.06 -4.44 29.49
C TYR A 206 -9.45 -4.20 28.11
N LEU A 207 -10.26 -3.88 27.10
CA LEU A 207 -9.80 -3.56 25.77
C LEU A 207 -9.17 -2.16 25.71
N ASP A 208 -9.72 -1.17 26.44
CA ASP A 208 -9.08 0.13 26.64
C ASP A 208 -7.73 -0.01 27.37
N ARG A 209 -7.67 -0.83 28.42
CA ARG A 209 -6.40 -1.16 29.11
C ARG A 209 -5.40 -1.81 28.16
N PHE A 210 -5.84 -2.73 27.30
CA PHE A 210 -4.99 -3.36 26.29
C PHE A 210 -4.46 -2.35 25.26
N ALA A 211 -5.31 -1.46 24.74
CA ALA A 211 -4.91 -0.42 23.81
C ALA A 211 -3.85 0.53 24.43
N LYS A 212 -4.04 0.91 25.69
CA LYS A 212 -3.06 1.70 26.47
C LYS A 212 -1.75 0.94 26.68
N HIS A 213 -1.80 -0.36 26.94
CA HIS A 213 -0.62 -1.21 27.06
C HIS A 213 0.17 -1.27 25.75
N LEU A 214 -0.48 -1.58 24.63
CA LEU A 214 0.17 -1.59 23.30
C LEU A 214 0.80 -0.25 22.95
N THR A 215 0.16 0.85 23.33
CA THR A 215 0.70 2.21 23.12
C THR A 215 1.97 2.44 23.95
N ARG A 216 2.02 1.95 25.19
CA ARG A 216 3.20 2.04 26.07
C ARG A 216 4.37 1.20 25.56
N GLU A 217 4.10 0.08 24.90
CA GLU A 217 5.11 -0.74 24.22
C GLU A 217 5.69 -0.08 22.95
N GLY A 218 5.21 1.12 22.59
CA GLY A 218 5.72 1.87 21.45
C GLY A 218 5.09 1.48 20.11
N ASN A 219 3.99 0.72 20.13
CA ASN A 219 3.26 0.40 18.90
C ASN A 219 2.63 1.64 18.26
N SER A 220 2.55 1.66 16.92
CA SER A 220 2.00 2.80 16.20
C SER A 220 0.48 2.95 16.40
N PRO A 221 -0.08 4.17 16.45
CA PRO A 221 -1.52 4.38 16.64
C PRO A 221 -2.42 3.60 15.66
N PRO A 222 -2.11 3.50 14.34
CA PRO A 222 -2.91 2.71 13.42
C PRO A 222 -2.92 1.21 13.73
N TYR A 223 -1.82 0.67 14.26
CA TYR A 223 -1.75 -0.72 14.71
C TYR A 223 -2.65 -0.92 15.93
N VAL A 224 -2.53 -0.06 16.94
CA VAL A 224 -3.36 -0.13 18.16
C VAL A 224 -4.85 -0.05 17.83
N GLN A 225 -5.24 0.86 16.93
CA GLN A 225 -6.62 1.00 16.46
C GLN A 225 -7.14 -0.25 15.74
N ARG A 226 -6.29 -0.90 14.92
CA ARG A 226 -6.67 -2.11 14.19
C ARG A 226 -6.88 -3.30 15.14
N VAL A 227 -5.91 -3.53 16.03
CA VAL A 227 -6.00 -4.60 17.04
C VAL A 227 -7.24 -4.41 17.90
N THR A 228 -7.46 -3.19 18.38
CA THR A 228 -8.66 -2.84 19.17
C THR A 228 -9.95 -3.14 18.41
N ARG A 229 -10.03 -2.81 17.12
CA ARG A 229 -11.19 -3.09 16.28
C ARG A 229 -11.43 -4.59 16.10
N TYR A 230 -10.38 -5.40 15.91
CA TYR A 230 -10.53 -6.84 15.75
C TYR A 230 -10.91 -7.54 17.05
N SER A 231 -10.36 -7.11 18.19
CA SER A 231 -10.80 -7.60 19.49
C SER A 231 -12.25 -7.21 19.78
N LEU A 232 -12.68 -5.98 19.45
CA LEU A 232 -14.08 -5.58 19.58
C LEU A 232 -14.99 -6.40 18.66
N PHE A 233 -14.56 -6.66 17.42
CA PHE A 233 -15.29 -7.51 16.48
C PHE A 233 -15.52 -8.92 17.04
N PHE A 234 -14.51 -9.52 17.69
CA PHE A 234 -14.68 -10.79 18.37
C PHE A 234 -15.72 -10.71 19.50
N LEU A 235 -15.67 -9.66 20.34
CA LEU A 235 -16.62 -9.51 21.45
C LEU A 235 -18.06 -9.31 20.94
N SER A 236 -18.26 -8.52 19.88
CA SER A 236 -19.57 -8.38 19.23
C SER A 236 -20.06 -9.69 18.63
N TRP A 237 -19.19 -10.42 17.93
CA TRP A 237 -19.53 -11.73 17.39
C TRP A 237 -19.93 -12.72 18.49
N LEU A 238 -19.25 -12.69 19.64
CA LEU A 238 -19.56 -13.55 20.78
C LEU A 238 -20.99 -13.31 21.30
N THR A 239 -21.39 -12.05 21.44
CA THR A 239 -22.74 -11.66 21.91
C THR A 239 -23.84 -12.03 20.92
N GLU A 240 -23.53 -12.08 19.62
CA GLU A 240 -24.49 -12.44 18.57
C GLU A 240 -24.69 -13.96 18.45
N VAL A 241 -23.63 -14.74 18.66
CA VAL A 241 -23.63 -16.19 18.36
C VAL A 241 -24.01 -17.05 19.55
N PHE A 242 -23.63 -16.67 20.76
CA PHE A 242 -23.78 -17.52 21.94
C PHE A 242 -24.87 -17.02 22.86
N ALA A 243 -25.86 -17.88 23.15
CA ALA A 243 -26.98 -17.56 24.04
C ALA A 243 -26.53 -17.01 25.41
N ASN A 244 -25.45 -17.57 25.98
CA ASN A 244 -24.90 -17.17 27.27
C ASN A 244 -24.36 -15.73 27.30
N PHE A 245 -24.21 -15.08 26.14
CA PHE A 245 -23.70 -13.71 26.00
C PHE A 245 -24.71 -12.74 25.37
N GLN A 246 -25.92 -13.19 25.03
CA GLN A 246 -26.92 -12.36 24.33
C GLN A 246 -27.42 -11.17 25.14
N ASP A 247 -27.44 -11.28 26.48
CA ASP A 247 -27.82 -10.20 27.39
C ASP A 247 -26.69 -9.16 27.60
N HIS A 248 -25.53 -9.39 26.99
CA HIS A 248 -24.37 -8.50 27.09
C HIS A 248 -24.13 -7.76 25.77
N THR A 249 -23.56 -6.57 25.89
CA THR A 249 -22.97 -5.83 24.78
C THR A 249 -21.48 -6.14 24.71
N ALA A 250 -20.84 -5.88 23.56
CA ALA A 250 -19.38 -6.01 23.43
C ALA A 250 -18.58 -5.20 24.48
N SER A 251 -19.17 -4.15 25.06
CA SER A 251 -18.57 -3.32 26.13
C SER A 251 -18.71 -3.93 27.53
N THR A 252 -19.68 -4.83 27.73
CA THR A 252 -20.08 -5.37 29.04
C THR A 252 -19.89 -6.88 29.18
N VAL A 253 -19.46 -7.58 28.12
CA VAL A 253 -19.20 -9.03 28.15
C VAL A 253 -18.29 -9.41 29.32
N PRO A 254 -18.70 -10.36 30.18
CA PRO A 254 -17.84 -10.86 31.25
C PRO A 254 -16.69 -11.70 30.67
N ILE A 255 -15.52 -11.07 30.51
CA ILE A 255 -14.31 -11.67 29.91
C ILE A 255 -13.91 -13.01 30.57
N TRP A 256 -14.20 -13.19 31.86
CA TRP A 256 -13.89 -14.41 32.60
C TRP A 256 -14.77 -15.62 32.25
N LEU A 257 -15.92 -15.42 31.60
CA LEU A 257 -16.76 -16.51 31.08
C LEU A 257 -16.29 -17.01 29.70
N ILE A 258 -15.36 -16.29 29.08
CA ILE A 258 -14.85 -16.66 27.76
C ILE A 258 -13.88 -17.83 27.89
N GLU A 259 -14.29 -18.98 27.36
CA GLU A 259 -13.49 -20.19 27.32
C GLU A 259 -12.77 -20.40 25.98
N ARG A 260 -11.83 -21.35 25.96
CA ARG A 260 -11.06 -21.75 24.77
C ARG A 260 -11.96 -22.14 23.59
N GLU A 261 -13.08 -22.79 23.87
CA GLU A 261 -14.05 -23.24 22.86
C GLU A 261 -14.58 -22.08 21.99
N HIS A 262 -14.86 -20.92 22.60
CA HIS A 262 -15.34 -19.74 21.86
C HIS A 262 -14.30 -19.22 20.86
N LEU A 263 -13.00 -19.32 21.20
CA LEU A 263 -11.92 -18.92 20.30
C LEU A 263 -11.76 -19.92 19.14
N ILE A 264 -11.99 -21.21 19.37
CA ILE A 264 -11.99 -22.23 18.32
C ILE A 264 -13.15 -21.98 17.36
N GLN A 265 -14.36 -21.77 17.86
CA GLN A 265 -15.52 -21.50 17.01
C GLN A 265 -15.38 -20.17 16.26
N PHE A 266 -14.71 -19.17 16.84
CA PHE A 266 -14.38 -17.94 16.13
C PHE A 266 -13.41 -18.17 14.98
N LYS A 267 -12.39 -19.02 15.19
CA LYS A 267 -11.47 -19.44 14.14
C LYS A 267 -12.24 -20.05 12.97
N GLU A 268 -13.11 -21.02 13.24
CA GLU A 268 -13.92 -21.68 12.21
C GLU A 268 -14.85 -20.70 11.50
N TYR A 269 -15.43 -19.74 12.23
CA TYR A 269 -16.22 -18.67 11.63
C TYR A 269 -15.40 -17.82 10.64
N LEU A 270 -14.17 -17.47 10.99
CA LEU A 270 -13.27 -16.72 10.10
C LEU A 270 -12.86 -17.54 8.87
N GLU A 271 -12.61 -18.85 9.03
CA GLU A 271 -12.34 -19.77 7.92
C GLU A 271 -13.54 -19.89 6.98
N ARG A 272 -14.78 -19.97 7.51
CA ARG A 272 -16.00 -19.91 6.67
C ARG A 272 -16.13 -18.60 5.91
N CYS A 273 -15.77 -17.46 6.53
CA CYS A 273 -15.77 -16.15 5.87
C CYS A 273 -14.69 -16.04 4.79
N GLU A 274 -13.57 -16.75 4.93
CA GLU A 274 -12.56 -16.85 3.88
C GLU A 274 -13.09 -17.65 2.69
N ILE A 275 -13.66 -18.84 2.93
CA ILE A 275 -14.22 -19.71 1.89
C ILE A 275 -15.34 -19.00 1.12
N SER A 276 -16.17 -18.21 1.79
CA SER A 276 -17.24 -17.44 1.15
C SER A 276 -16.76 -16.20 0.40
N GLY A 277 -15.45 -15.89 0.42
CA GLY A 277 -14.87 -14.71 -0.21
C GLY A 277 -15.12 -13.39 0.53
N LYS A 278 -15.70 -13.43 1.74
CA LYS A 278 -15.91 -12.23 2.57
C LYS A 278 -14.57 -11.66 3.07
N TYR A 279 -13.62 -12.52 3.40
CA TYR A 279 -12.27 -12.15 3.82
C TYR A 279 -11.21 -12.84 2.96
N THR A 280 -10.03 -12.23 2.85
CA THR A 280 -8.84 -12.94 2.36
C THR A 280 -8.23 -13.79 3.48
N ASP A 281 -7.52 -14.86 3.12
CA ASP A 281 -6.67 -15.67 4.02
C ASP A 281 -5.86 -14.82 5.03
N ILE A 282 -5.18 -13.78 4.55
CA ILE A 282 -4.36 -12.85 5.35
C ILE A 282 -5.23 -12.05 6.30
N THR A 283 -6.42 -11.63 5.87
CA THR A 283 -7.34 -10.85 6.69
C THR A 283 -7.89 -11.70 7.83
N ALA A 284 -8.39 -12.90 7.52
CA ALA A 284 -8.86 -13.86 8.52
C ALA A 284 -7.76 -14.21 9.52
N SER A 285 -6.54 -14.50 9.02
CA SER A 285 -5.37 -14.77 9.86
C SER A 285 -5.02 -13.61 10.78
N ASN A 286 -4.95 -12.37 10.26
CA ASN A 286 -4.64 -11.20 11.08
C ASN A 286 -5.70 -10.93 12.16
N ILE A 287 -6.99 -11.06 11.83
CA ILE A 287 -8.08 -10.91 12.80
C ILE A 287 -7.86 -11.91 13.95
N PHE A 288 -7.64 -13.18 13.62
CA PHE A 288 -7.45 -14.22 14.62
C PHE A 288 -6.23 -13.96 15.54
N TYR A 289 -5.06 -13.69 14.96
CA TYR A 289 -3.85 -13.45 15.76
C TYR A 289 -3.93 -12.20 16.65
N GLU A 290 -4.59 -11.14 16.18
CA GLU A 290 -4.81 -9.91 16.97
C GLU A 290 -5.84 -10.12 18.10
N VAL A 291 -6.79 -11.04 17.93
CA VAL A 291 -7.69 -11.47 19.03
C VAL A 291 -6.94 -12.34 20.04
N ILE A 292 -6.11 -13.28 19.58
CA ILE A 292 -5.30 -14.11 20.47
C ILE A 292 -4.33 -13.26 21.31
N SER A 293 -3.74 -12.20 20.74
CA SER A 293 -2.86 -11.31 21.51
C SER A 293 -3.60 -10.56 22.63
N PHE A 294 -4.87 -10.22 22.44
CA PHE A 294 -5.72 -9.67 23.51
C PHE A 294 -5.92 -10.67 24.65
N PHE A 295 -6.23 -11.94 24.35
CA PHE A 295 -6.40 -12.98 25.37
C PHE A 295 -5.10 -13.35 26.07
N LYS A 296 -3.97 -13.29 25.36
CA LYS A 296 -2.65 -13.41 25.98
C LYS A 296 -2.43 -12.28 26.99
N TYR A 297 -2.70 -11.03 26.61
CA TYR A 297 -2.62 -9.89 27.51
C TYR A 297 -3.51 -10.06 28.75
N LEU A 298 -4.76 -10.50 28.58
CA LEU A 298 -5.69 -10.76 29.68
C LEU A 298 -5.16 -11.80 30.67
N TYR A 299 -4.49 -12.84 30.17
CA TYR A 299 -3.84 -13.85 31.00
C TYR A 299 -2.64 -13.27 31.75
N ASP A 300 -1.81 -12.48 31.06
CA ASP A 300 -0.61 -11.85 31.64
C ASP A 300 -0.95 -10.90 32.78
N ILE A 301 -2.05 -10.12 32.66
CA ILE A 301 -2.54 -9.24 33.73
C ILE A 301 -3.41 -9.97 34.78
N ARG A 302 -3.52 -11.29 34.70
CA ARG A 302 -4.35 -12.14 35.60
C ARG A 302 -5.84 -11.82 35.60
N ALA A 303 -6.36 -11.21 34.53
CA ALA A 303 -7.80 -10.98 34.35
C ALA A 303 -8.56 -12.28 34.01
N ILE A 304 -7.88 -13.25 33.41
CA ILE A 304 -8.38 -14.62 33.22
C ILE A 304 -7.42 -15.63 33.88
N ARG A 305 -7.97 -16.74 34.39
CA ARG A 305 -7.19 -17.73 35.14
C ARG A 305 -6.36 -18.68 34.27
N LYS A 306 -6.87 -19.01 33.08
CA LYS A 306 -6.27 -19.95 32.14
C LYS A 306 -5.82 -19.23 30.87
N ASN A 307 -4.68 -19.64 30.31
CA ASN A 307 -4.27 -19.18 28.99
C ASN A 307 -5.12 -19.90 27.93
N ILE A 308 -6.19 -19.24 27.47
CA ILE A 308 -7.08 -19.76 26.43
C ILE A 308 -6.57 -19.48 25.01
N GLY A 309 -5.57 -18.62 24.86
CA GLY A 309 -5.03 -18.19 23.56
C GLY A 309 -4.03 -19.18 22.91
N SER A 310 -3.71 -20.29 23.58
CA SER A 310 -2.84 -21.34 23.04
C SER A 310 -3.60 -22.22 22.04
N ILE A 311 -3.85 -21.68 20.85
CA ILE A 311 -4.58 -22.31 19.74
C ILE A 311 -3.77 -22.12 18.46
N ASP A 312 -3.72 -23.15 17.62
CA ASP A 312 -3.11 -23.05 16.29
C ASP A 312 -3.83 -21.99 15.45
N GLY A 313 -3.06 -21.03 14.95
CA GLY A 313 -3.59 -19.94 14.13
C GLY A 313 -4.12 -20.39 12.77
N ILE A 314 -4.83 -19.48 12.10
CA ILE A 314 -5.22 -19.66 10.70
C ILE A 314 -3.96 -19.51 9.84
N LYS A 315 -3.59 -20.60 9.15
CA LYS A 315 -2.47 -20.61 8.21
C LYS A 315 -2.88 -19.79 7.00
N ALA A 316 -2.09 -18.76 6.67
CA ALA A 316 -2.28 -17.98 5.47
C ALA A 316 -0.97 -17.94 4.69
N ASN A 317 -1.03 -18.06 3.37
CA ASN A 317 0.14 -17.85 2.55
C ASN A 317 0.46 -16.35 2.50
N ARG A 318 1.39 -15.92 3.36
CA ARG A 318 1.76 -14.51 3.52
C ARG A 318 2.56 -13.97 2.32
N TYR A 319 2.97 -14.82 1.39
CA TYR A 319 3.56 -14.42 0.13
C TYR A 319 2.58 -14.66 -1.02
N ARG A 320 1.94 -13.58 -1.46
CA ARG A 320 1.24 -13.55 -2.74
C ARG A 320 2.10 -12.76 -3.72
N TYR A 321 2.46 -13.39 -4.84
CA TYR A 321 3.03 -12.67 -5.96
C TYR A 321 2.08 -11.53 -6.33
N ARG A 322 2.61 -10.30 -6.45
CA ARG A 322 1.87 -9.22 -7.09
C ARG A 322 2.47 -9.01 -8.45
N ASP A 323 1.60 -8.90 -9.43
CA ASP A 323 2.00 -8.42 -10.73
C ASP A 323 2.54 -7.00 -10.60
N ILE A 324 3.64 -6.75 -11.30
CA ILE A 324 4.30 -5.46 -11.36
C ILE A 324 4.18 -4.92 -12.78
N PRO A 325 4.17 -3.59 -12.97
CA PRO A 325 4.25 -3.01 -14.30
C PRO A 325 5.51 -3.44 -15.03
N ASP A 326 5.35 -3.70 -16.32
CA ASP A 326 6.46 -3.86 -17.25
C ASP A 326 7.11 -2.50 -17.59
N GLN A 327 8.23 -2.53 -18.32
CA GLN A 327 8.95 -1.31 -18.69
C GLN A 327 8.10 -0.37 -19.55
N ASP A 328 7.30 -0.90 -20.48
CA ASP A 328 6.44 -0.08 -21.35
C ASP A 328 5.38 0.68 -20.55
N GLN A 329 4.76 0.02 -19.57
CA GLN A 329 3.79 0.62 -18.65
C GLN A 329 4.45 1.67 -17.76
N LEU A 330 5.67 1.42 -17.27
CA LEU A 330 6.44 2.40 -16.50
C LEU A 330 6.79 3.62 -17.36
N SER A 331 7.31 3.42 -18.56
CA SER A 331 7.67 4.50 -19.49
C SER A 331 6.44 5.32 -19.87
N ARG A 332 5.31 4.67 -20.22
CA ARG A 332 4.03 5.37 -20.45
C ARG A 332 3.56 6.15 -19.21
N PHE A 333 3.74 5.61 -18.00
CA PHE A 333 3.36 6.29 -16.77
C PHE A 333 4.14 7.60 -16.60
N PHE A 334 5.48 7.57 -16.75
CA PHE A 334 6.31 8.78 -16.64
C PHE A 334 6.10 9.75 -17.81
N GLN A 335 5.86 9.26 -19.02
CA GLN A 335 5.48 10.10 -20.17
C GLN A 335 4.15 10.81 -19.91
N THR A 336 3.18 10.11 -19.31
CA THR A 336 1.89 10.71 -18.92
C THR A 336 2.09 11.85 -17.91
N LEU A 337 3.05 11.73 -16.98
CA LEU A 337 3.38 12.84 -16.07
C LEU A 337 3.83 14.08 -16.84
N GLN A 338 4.73 13.89 -17.81
CA GLN A 338 5.26 14.99 -18.63
C GLN A 338 4.19 15.66 -19.48
N GLN A 339 3.25 14.88 -20.02
CA GLN A 339 2.18 15.38 -20.89
C GLN A 339 1.05 16.07 -20.13
N TYR A 340 0.62 15.51 -19.00
CA TYR A 340 -0.64 15.88 -18.36
C TYR A 340 -0.52 16.46 -16.95
N SER A 341 0.67 16.44 -16.32
CA SER A 341 0.83 17.10 -15.03
C SER A 341 0.90 18.62 -15.20
N ASP A 342 0.28 19.34 -14.27
CA ASP A 342 0.47 20.79 -14.13
C ASP A 342 1.83 21.11 -13.48
N GLU A 343 2.46 20.13 -12.82
CA GLU A 343 3.77 20.24 -12.15
C GLU A 343 4.63 18.99 -12.45
N PRO A 344 5.04 18.78 -13.72
CA PRO A 344 5.66 17.53 -14.16
C PRO A 344 7.00 17.26 -13.47
N GLU A 345 7.79 18.29 -13.16
CA GLU A 345 9.05 18.15 -12.43
C GLU A 345 8.83 17.64 -11.01
N TYR A 346 7.77 18.13 -10.33
CA TYR A 346 7.40 17.69 -8.99
C TYR A 346 6.90 16.25 -8.97
N ASP A 347 5.97 15.92 -9.86
CA ASP A 347 5.38 14.58 -9.91
C ASP A 347 6.42 13.53 -10.33
N SER A 348 7.32 13.86 -11.26
CA SER A 348 8.41 12.99 -11.69
C SER A 348 9.39 12.71 -10.56
N ALA A 349 9.79 13.74 -9.79
CA ALA A 349 10.63 13.56 -8.62
C ALA A 349 9.92 12.72 -7.53
N PHE A 350 8.62 12.93 -7.31
CA PHE A 350 7.85 12.19 -6.30
C PHE A 350 7.70 10.72 -6.65
N PHE A 351 7.15 10.40 -7.83
CA PHE A 351 6.96 9.01 -8.27
C PHE A 351 8.30 8.32 -8.56
N GLY A 352 9.27 9.05 -9.11
CA GLY A 352 10.65 8.59 -9.30
C GLY A 352 11.31 8.21 -7.97
N SER A 353 11.09 8.97 -6.89
CA SER A 353 11.61 8.60 -5.56
C SER A 353 11.00 7.30 -5.03
N LEU A 354 9.70 7.06 -5.28
CA LEU A 354 9.05 5.82 -4.89
C LEU A 354 9.56 4.62 -5.71
N LEU A 355 9.84 4.82 -7.00
CA LEU A 355 10.25 3.77 -7.92
C LEU A 355 11.76 3.49 -7.90
N LEU A 356 12.60 4.50 -8.07
CA LEU A 356 14.05 4.34 -8.29
C LEU A 356 14.86 4.21 -6.99
N LEU A 357 14.28 4.62 -5.85
CA LEU A 357 14.87 4.40 -4.52
C LEU A 357 14.02 3.45 -3.65
N GLY A 358 12.88 2.99 -4.17
CA GLY A 358 11.94 2.18 -3.41
C GLY A 358 11.39 2.89 -2.17
N LEU A 359 11.30 4.23 -2.12
CA LEU A 359 10.86 4.92 -0.90
C LEU A 359 9.43 4.53 -0.51
N ARG A 360 9.17 4.47 0.80
CA ARG A 360 7.78 4.50 1.31
C ARG A 360 7.23 5.92 1.20
N PHE A 361 5.91 6.07 1.14
CA PHE A 361 5.28 7.40 1.17
C PHE A 361 5.75 8.25 2.36
N CYS A 362 5.83 7.64 3.56
CA CYS A 362 6.29 8.34 4.76
C CYS A 362 7.78 8.70 4.77
N GLU A 363 8.61 8.02 3.98
CA GLU A 363 10.02 8.38 3.77
C GLU A 363 10.09 9.53 2.77
N CYS A 364 9.32 9.43 1.68
CA CYS A 364 9.22 10.43 0.62
C CYS A 364 8.70 11.78 1.17
N GLU A 365 7.56 11.80 1.87
CA GLU A 365 6.93 13.03 2.41
C GLU A 365 7.85 13.85 3.34
N ARG A 366 8.86 13.20 3.95
CA ARG A 366 9.75 13.80 4.96
C ARG A 366 11.06 14.28 4.38
N LEU A 367 11.33 13.97 3.11
CA LEU A 367 12.57 14.29 2.45
C LEU A 367 12.75 15.82 2.38
N ALA A 368 13.91 16.30 2.82
CA ALA A 368 14.27 17.71 2.78
C ALA A 368 15.36 17.98 1.73
N TRP A 369 15.44 19.22 1.23
CA TRP A 369 16.52 19.61 0.31
C TRP A 369 17.90 19.43 0.94
N SER A 370 18.01 19.61 2.26
CA SER A 370 19.25 19.35 3.01
C SER A 370 19.63 17.87 3.12
N ASP A 371 18.73 16.96 2.77
CA ASP A 371 19.01 15.53 2.69
C ASP A 371 19.60 15.12 1.32
N VAL A 372 19.57 16.01 0.31
CA VAL A 372 19.99 15.72 -1.07
C VAL A 372 21.25 16.52 -1.42
N ASN A 373 22.32 15.82 -1.82
CA ASN A 373 23.48 16.43 -2.44
C ASN A 373 23.47 16.12 -3.94
N LEU A 374 23.03 17.10 -4.74
CA LEU A 374 22.90 16.95 -6.20
C LEU A 374 24.24 16.94 -6.93
N GLU A 375 25.31 17.45 -6.34
CA GLU A 375 26.65 17.44 -6.93
C GLU A 375 27.30 16.07 -6.76
N ALA A 376 27.29 15.56 -5.52
CA ALA A 376 27.79 14.24 -5.17
C ALA A 376 26.86 13.10 -5.64
N GLY A 377 25.60 13.39 -5.96
CA GLY A 377 24.62 12.36 -6.35
C GLY A 377 24.31 11.40 -5.20
N ILE A 378 24.13 11.94 -3.99
CA ILE A 378 23.86 11.21 -2.75
C ILE A 378 22.60 11.77 -2.09
N ILE A 379 21.80 10.90 -1.48
CA ILE A 379 20.58 11.24 -0.74
C ILE A 379 20.56 10.56 0.62
N ARG A 380 20.10 11.26 1.66
CA ARG A 380 19.95 10.75 3.03
C ARG A 380 18.49 10.41 3.32
N ILE A 381 18.20 9.15 3.59
CA ILE A 381 16.84 8.67 3.81
C ILE A 381 16.63 8.41 5.31
N ARG A 382 15.58 9.00 5.87
CA ARG A 382 15.19 8.84 7.28
C ARG A 382 14.14 7.75 7.40
N GLY A 383 14.45 6.67 8.12
CA GLY A 383 13.55 5.52 8.33
C GLY A 383 12.36 5.79 9.26
N LYS A 384 11.58 4.74 9.54
CA LYS A 384 10.43 4.81 10.46
C LYS A 384 10.92 4.97 11.91
N GLY A 385 10.71 6.16 12.47
CA GLY A 385 11.02 6.50 13.87
C GLY A 385 11.97 7.69 13.95
N ARG A 386 11.83 8.54 14.97
CA ARG A 386 12.70 9.71 15.18
C ARG A 386 14.13 9.34 15.63
N ARG A 387 14.41 8.05 15.86
CA ARG A 387 15.66 7.56 16.48
C ARG A 387 16.65 6.91 15.50
N ASN A 388 16.29 6.71 14.23
CA ASN A 388 17.20 6.06 13.28
C ASN A 388 18.06 7.12 12.56
N LYS A 389 19.38 6.94 12.60
CA LYS A 389 20.33 7.75 11.83
C LYS A 389 19.95 7.70 10.34
N PRO A 390 19.98 8.83 9.61
CA PRO A 390 19.70 8.81 8.17
C PRO A 390 20.66 7.89 7.44
N THR A 391 20.13 7.06 6.54
CA THR A 391 20.92 6.16 5.70
C THR A 391 21.27 6.86 4.39
N PRO A 392 22.55 7.07 4.07
CA PRO A 392 22.96 7.61 2.78
C PRO A 392 22.77 6.56 1.69
N MET A 393 22.31 6.99 0.52
CA MET A 393 22.14 6.17 -0.67
C MET A 393 22.58 6.94 -1.91
N LEU A 394 23.03 6.21 -2.93
CA LEU A 394 23.32 6.76 -4.24
C LEU A 394 22.01 7.23 -4.89
N LEU A 395 22.07 8.37 -5.56
CA LEU A 395 20.95 8.96 -6.27
C LEU A 395 21.04 8.59 -7.76
N PRO A 396 20.13 7.76 -8.30
CA PRO A 396 20.17 7.34 -9.70
C PRO A 396 20.20 8.55 -10.65
N PRO A 397 21.00 8.53 -11.74
CA PRO A 397 21.07 9.60 -12.73
C PRO A 397 19.71 10.21 -13.13
N THR A 398 18.71 9.38 -13.43
CA THR A 398 17.36 9.81 -13.82
C THR A 398 16.67 10.58 -12.69
N LEU A 399 16.74 10.07 -11.46
CA LEU A 399 16.15 10.75 -10.31
C LEU A 399 16.92 12.03 -9.93
N ARG A 400 18.25 12.03 -10.12
CA ARG A 400 19.09 13.22 -9.94
C ARG A 400 18.68 14.32 -10.93
N LEU A 401 18.38 13.97 -12.17
CA LEU A 401 17.86 14.91 -13.17
C LEU A 401 16.51 15.49 -12.72
N TYR A 402 15.58 14.65 -12.28
CA TYR A 402 14.28 15.12 -11.77
C TYR A 402 14.42 16.07 -10.59
N PHE A 403 15.30 15.78 -9.64
CA PHE A 403 15.54 16.71 -8.53
C PHE A 403 16.22 18.00 -8.98
N LYS A 404 17.14 17.97 -9.96
CA LYS A 404 17.73 19.21 -10.52
C LYS A 404 16.67 20.08 -11.19
N GLN A 405 15.80 19.49 -12.00
CA GLN A 405 14.69 20.19 -12.67
C GLN A 405 13.73 20.78 -11.65
N LEU A 406 13.33 19.99 -10.64
CA LEU A 406 12.48 20.47 -9.56
C LEU A 406 13.14 21.60 -8.77
N ASN A 407 14.43 21.49 -8.46
CA ASN A 407 15.19 22.52 -7.73
C ASN A 407 15.21 23.85 -8.48
N ALA A 408 15.34 23.82 -9.81
CA ALA A 408 15.36 25.02 -10.65
C ALA A 408 14.04 25.80 -10.63
N VAL A 409 12.90 25.12 -10.44
CA VAL A 409 11.57 25.75 -10.42
C VAL A 409 11.01 25.97 -9.01
N THR A 410 11.70 25.47 -7.98
CA THR A 410 11.22 25.56 -6.59
C THR A 410 11.67 26.85 -5.93
N THR A 411 10.72 27.60 -5.36
CA THR A 411 11.08 28.64 -4.38
C THR A 411 11.34 27.95 -3.03
N HIS A 412 12.58 27.96 -2.55
CA HIS A 412 13.05 27.27 -1.32
C HIS A 412 12.44 27.80 0.00
N LYS A 413 11.20 28.28 -0.02
CA LYS A 413 10.44 28.75 1.15
C LYS A 413 10.16 27.64 2.16
N CYS A 414 10.23 26.38 1.73
CA CYS A 414 10.02 25.20 2.57
C CYS A 414 11.28 24.32 2.63
N THR A 415 11.55 23.73 3.80
CA THR A 415 12.68 22.80 3.98
C THR A 415 12.45 21.44 3.31
N ARG A 416 11.19 20.99 3.28
CA ARG A 416 10.77 19.72 2.66
C ARG A 416 10.65 19.87 1.14
N ILE A 417 11.10 18.84 0.42
CA ILE A 417 11.00 18.76 -1.04
C ILE A 417 9.53 18.63 -1.46
N PHE A 418 8.81 17.68 -0.85
CA PHE A 418 7.41 17.40 -1.17
C PHE A 418 6.47 18.04 -0.15
N ASN A 419 6.24 19.35 -0.29
CA ASN A 419 5.43 20.13 0.66
C ASN A 419 4.37 21.02 0.02
N ILE A 420 3.98 20.74 -1.23
CA ILE A 420 2.93 21.52 -1.93
C ILE A 420 1.64 21.57 -1.09
N TYR A 421 1.39 20.51 -0.33
CA TYR A 421 0.33 20.48 0.66
C TYR A 421 0.95 20.46 2.06
N LEU A 422 0.72 21.53 2.84
CA LEU A 422 1.16 21.65 4.24
C LEU A 422 0.63 20.53 5.16
N ASP A 423 -0.34 19.75 4.68
CA ASP A 423 -0.91 18.56 5.32
C ASP A 423 -0.50 17.29 4.56
N THR A 424 0.21 16.41 5.26
CA THR A 424 0.63 15.08 4.80
C THR A 424 -0.54 14.22 4.29
N GLN A 425 -1.69 14.26 4.96
CA GLN A 425 -2.85 13.48 4.50
C GLN A 425 -3.42 14.04 3.21
N LYS A 426 -3.40 15.36 3.04
CA LYS A 426 -3.79 16.01 1.80
C LYS A 426 -2.82 15.64 0.69
N LEU A 427 -1.51 15.70 0.92
CA LEU A 427 -0.49 15.23 -0.02
C LEU A 427 -0.74 13.78 -0.45
N TYR A 428 -0.96 12.88 0.50
CA TYR A 428 -1.27 11.48 0.22
C TYR A 428 -2.48 11.34 -0.71
N ARG A 429 -3.58 12.04 -0.39
CA ARG A 429 -4.82 11.98 -1.17
C ARG A 429 -4.63 12.52 -2.58
N GLU A 430 -4.00 13.68 -2.75
CA GLU A 430 -3.82 14.29 -4.07
C GLU A 430 -2.86 13.46 -4.95
N MET A 431 -1.72 13.02 -4.40
CA MET A 431 -0.81 12.15 -5.14
C MET A 431 -1.44 10.80 -5.48
N LEU A 432 -2.36 10.28 -4.65
CA LEU A 432 -3.05 9.03 -4.95
C LEU A 432 -4.08 9.21 -6.06
N LYS A 433 -4.74 10.37 -6.15
CA LYS A 433 -5.63 10.70 -7.28
C LYS A 433 -4.82 10.80 -8.58
N LYS A 434 -3.69 11.50 -8.55
CA LYS A 434 -2.74 11.60 -9.66
C LYS A 434 -2.28 10.22 -10.11
N TYR A 435 -1.77 9.40 -9.18
CA TYR A 435 -1.39 8.01 -9.43
C TYR A 435 -2.48 7.27 -10.20
N LYS A 436 -3.72 7.24 -9.69
CA LYS A 436 -4.83 6.54 -10.33
C LYS A 436 -5.03 6.97 -11.78
N LEU A 437 -5.12 8.28 -12.02
CA LEU A 437 -5.32 8.82 -13.37
C LEU A 437 -4.18 8.43 -14.31
N TYR A 438 -2.93 8.61 -13.87
CA TYR A 438 -1.76 8.31 -14.68
C TYR A 438 -1.62 6.81 -14.97
N SER A 439 -1.91 5.95 -13.99
CA SER A 439 -1.92 4.50 -14.21
C SER A 439 -2.97 4.08 -15.24
N ILE A 440 -4.15 4.69 -15.26
CA ILE A 440 -5.19 4.35 -16.25
C ILE A 440 -4.77 4.74 -17.66
N ILE A 441 -4.14 5.91 -17.83
CA ILE A 441 -3.62 6.37 -19.13
C ILE A 441 -2.48 5.46 -19.60
N ALA A 442 -1.61 5.05 -18.68
CA ALA A 442 -0.50 4.13 -18.95
C ALA A 442 -0.92 2.67 -19.19
N ASN A 443 -2.22 2.35 -19.10
CA ASN A 443 -2.77 1.00 -19.13
C ASN A 443 -2.18 0.08 -18.03
N TRP A 444 -1.95 0.66 -16.86
CA TRP A 444 -1.50 0.01 -15.64
C TRP A 444 -2.73 -0.36 -14.80
N ASN A 445 -3.09 -1.64 -14.79
CA ASN A 445 -4.31 -2.15 -14.14
C ASN A 445 -4.05 -2.86 -12.80
N PHE A 446 -2.83 -2.77 -12.26
CA PHE A 446 -2.46 -3.47 -11.03
C PHE A 446 -3.14 -2.86 -9.79
N PRO A 447 -3.70 -3.71 -8.90
CA PRO A 447 -4.27 -3.23 -7.65
C PRO A 447 -3.16 -2.67 -6.75
N GLY A 448 -3.33 -1.42 -6.30
CA GLY A 448 -2.35 -0.83 -5.40
C GLY A 448 -2.37 0.69 -5.32
N GLY A 449 -1.31 1.22 -4.71
CA GLY A 449 -1.01 2.63 -4.57
C GLY A 449 0.51 2.78 -4.49
N PHE A 450 1.01 3.77 -3.75
CA PHE A 450 2.46 4.06 -3.70
C PHE A 450 3.37 2.87 -3.38
N HIS A 451 2.91 1.91 -2.58
CA HIS A 451 3.68 0.71 -2.26
C HIS A 451 3.97 -0.18 -3.47
N LEU A 452 3.20 -0.08 -4.54
CA LEU A 452 3.44 -0.85 -5.75
C LEU A 452 4.75 -0.43 -6.41
N PHE A 453 5.09 0.87 -6.49
CA PHE A 453 6.38 1.33 -7.01
C PHE A 453 7.56 0.74 -6.23
N ARG A 454 7.48 0.73 -4.90
CA ARG A 454 8.49 0.08 -4.06
C ARG A 454 8.54 -1.42 -4.30
N HIS A 455 7.40 -2.06 -4.53
CA HIS A 455 7.37 -3.48 -4.85
C HIS A 455 8.00 -3.75 -6.21
N THR A 456 7.75 -2.91 -7.21
CA THR A 456 8.40 -2.93 -8.52
C THR A 456 9.91 -2.79 -8.36
N PHE A 457 10.39 -1.81 -7.58
CA PHE A 457 11.81 -1.63 -7.27
C PHE A 457 12.46 -2.91 -6.73
N ILE A 458 11.92 -3.44 -5.63
CA ILE A 458 12.49 -4.64 -4.97
C ILE A 458 12.42 -5.83 -5.92
N THR A 459 11.31 -5.98 -6.63
CA THR A 459 11.08 -7.09 -7.55
C THR A 459 12.04 -7.05 -8.73
N THR A 460 12.19 -5.90 -9.38
CA THR A 460 13.12 -5.73 -10.51
C THR A 460 14.55 -5.99 -10.09
N LEU A 461 14.98 -5.44 -8.95
CA LEU A 461 16.31 -5.72 -8.41
C LEU A 461 16.48 -7.22 -8.07
N SER A 462 15.48 -7.86 -7.46
CA SER A 462 15.57 -9.29 -7.14
C SER A 462 15.72 -10.22 -8.35
N LYS A 463 15.33 -9.77 -9.55
CA LYS A 463 15.51 -10.52 -10.80
C LYS A 463 16.93 -10.42 -11.35
N ASN A 464 17.72 -9.45 -10.91
CA ASN A 464 19.09 -9.30 -11.40
C ASN A 464 19.99 -10.33 -10.69
N LYS A 465 20.62 -11.21 -11.49
CA LYS A 465 21.49 -12.28 -10.99
C LYS A 465 22.69 -11.77 -10.18
N ARG A 466 23.07 -10.49 -10.35
CA ARG A 466 24.20 -9.85 -9.65
C ARG A 466 23.81 -9.30 -8.27
N ILE A 467 22.54 -9.41 -7.86
CA ILE A 467 22.06 -8.87 -6.58
C ILE A 467 21.94 -9.97 -5.53
N HIS A 468 22.82 -9.93 -4.53
CA HIS A 468 22.73 -10.74 -3.33
C HIS A 468 21.57 -10.28 -2.41
N PRO A 469 20.91 -11.19 -1.67
CA PRO A 469 19.84 -10.85 -0.74
C PRO A 469 20.19 -9.75 0.28
N GLU A 470 21.44 -9.68 0.74
CA GLU A 470 21.97 -8.68 1.67
C GLU A 470 21.99 -7.29 1.03
N LEU A 471 22.49 -7.19 -0.21
CA LEU A 471 22.47 -5.94 -0.98
C LEU A 471 21.04 -5.48 -1.22
N LEU A 472 20.15 -6.40 -1.62
CA LEU A 472 18.72 -6.10 -1.81
C LEU A 472 18.07 -5.64 -0.51
N GLN A 473 18.39 -6.25 0.64
CA GLN A 473 17.87 -5.84 1.94
C GLN A 473 18.29 -4.40 2.28
N ARG A 474 19.56 -4.05 2.01
CA ARG A 474 20.10 -2.71 2.23
C ARG A 474 19.44 -1.68 1.32
N LEU A 475 19.34 -1.97 0.02
CA LEU A 475 18.68 -1.09 -0.97
C LEU A 475 17.19 -0.92 -0.66
N ALA A 476 16.51 -2.00 -0.26
CA ALA A 476 15.13 -1.93 0.18
C ALA A 476 15.00 -1.24 1.54
N ARG A 477 16.02 -1.21 2.40
CA ARG A 477 15.90 -0.76 3.79
C ARG A 477 14.87 -1.61 4.56
N HIS A 478 15.00 -2.93 4.44
CA HIS A 478 14.23 -3.90 5.21
C HIS A 478 14.89 -4.17 6.56
N GLU A 479 14.11 -4.06 7.63
CA GLU A 479 14.58 -4.31 9.00
C GLU A 479 14.98 -5.78 9.22
N ARG A 480 14.29 -6.72 8.56
CA ARG A 480 14.55 -8.16 8.66
C ARG A 480 14.85 -8.76 7.29
N ILE A 481 15.87 -9.60 7.23
CA ILE A 481 16.29 -10.30 6.01
C ILE A 481 15.18 -11.23 5.51
N ASP A 482 14.35 -11.81 6.39
CA ASP A 482 13.17 -12.62 6.05
C ASP A 482 12.22 -11.92 5.07
N THR A 483 12.17 -10.58 5.12
CA THR A 483 11.32 -9.80 4.20
C THR A 483 11.89 -9.81 2.78
N THR A 484 13.22 -9.86 2.66
CA THR A 484 13.97 -9.94 1.41
C THR A 484 14.12 -11.38 0.92
N ALA A 485 14.29 -12.34 1.83
CA ALA A 485 14.38 -13.77 1.53
C ALA A 485 13.14 -14.30 0.80
N LYS A 486 11.97 -13.68 1.02
CA LYS A 486 10.75 -13.91 0.25
C LYS A 486 10.93 -13.71 -1.26
N TYR A 487 11.93 -12.98 -1.73
CA TYR A 487 12.22 -12.76 -3.15
C TYR A 487 13.30 -13.70 -3.70
N SER A 488 13.93 -14.53 -2.85
CA SER A 488 15.05 -15.41 -3.22
C SER A 488 14.68 -16.53 -4.18
N HIS A 489 13.45 -17.04 -4.14
CA HIS A 489 12.94 -18.06 -5.10
C HIS A 489 12.96 -17.58 -6.56
N ARG A 490 13.19 -16.28 -6.80
CA ARG A 490 13.32 -15.76 -8.18
C ARG A 490 14.72 -15.99 -8.77
N GLN A 491 15.62 -16.58 -7.99
CA GLN A 491 16.95 -17.01 -8.41
C GLN A 491 17.02 -18.52 -8.67
N ASP A 492 15.89 -19.24 -8.78
CA ASP A 492 15.89 -20.69 -9.08
C ASP A 492 16.67 -21.01 -10.38
N SER A 493 16.67 -20.10 -11.36
CA SER A 493 17.50 -20.21 -12.57
C SER A 493 19.00 -20.06 -12.30
N VAL A 494 19.39 -19.29 -11.28
CA VAL A 494 20.79 -19.19 -10.81
C VAL A 494 21.20 -20.46 -10.07
N LEU A 495 20.30 -21.04 -9.29
CA LEU A 495 20.54 -22.34 -8.64
C LEU A 495 20.72 -23.44 -9.69
N GLN A 496 19.86 -23.47 -10.70
CA GLN A 496 19.95 -24.43 -11.80
C GLN A 496 21.24 -24.26 -12.61
N GLU A 497 21.63 -23.03 -12.95
CA GLU A 497 22.88 -22.74 -13.67
C GLU A 497 24.12 -23.06 -12.81
N ALA A 498 24.08 -22.82 -11.49
CA ALA A 498 25.14 -23.20 -10.57
C ALA A 498 25.24 -24.73 -10.45
N MET A 499 24.12 -25.43 -10.41
CA MET A 499 24.07 -26.90 -10.46
C MET A 499 24.61 -27.42 -11.78
N GLU A 500 24.27 -26.80 -12.92
CA GLU A 500 24.81 -27.15 -14.24
C GLU A 500 26.33 -26.92 -14.32
N LYS A 501 26.85 -25.83 -13.73
CA LYS A 501 28.30 -25.60 -13.63
C LYS A 501 28.99 -26.61 -12.73
N ILE A 502 28.41 -26.97 -11.59
CA ILE A 502 28.94 -28.02 -10.71
C ILE A 502 28.92 -29.36 -11.45
N ASP A 503 27.81 -29.70 -12.11
CA ASP A 503 27.69 -30.92 -12.92
C ASP A 503 28.72 -30.95 -14.06
N GLN A 504 29.07 -29.80 -14.62
CA GLN A 504 30.11 -29.69 -15.65
C GLN A 504 31.52 -29.88 -15.08
N ILE A 505 31.82 -29.28 -13.92
CA ILE A 505 33.09 -29.48 -13.20
C ILE A 505 33.26 -30.93 -12.73
N TRP A 506 32.18 -31.65 -12.47
CA TRP A 506 32.22 -33.05 -12.05
C TRP A 506 32.23 -34.04 -13.23
N ARG A 507 31.97 -33.57 -14.46
CA ARG A 507 32.03 -34.36 -15.70
C ARG A 507 33.36 -34.22 -16.43
N ASP A 508 34.07 -33.11 -16.23
CA ASP A 508 35.47 -32.89 -16.62
C ASP A 508 36.41 -33.46 -15.55
#